data_AF-A0A2H5WTB6-F1
#
_entry.id   AF-A0A2H5WTB6-F1
#
_cell.length_a   1.000
_cell.length_b   1.000
_cell.length_c   1.000
_cell.angle_alpha   90.00
_cell.angle_beta   90.00
_cell.angle_gamma   90.00
#
_symmetry.space_group_name_H-M   'P 1'
#
loop_
_entity.id
_entity.type
_entity.pdbx_description
1 polymer ?
#
loop_
_entity_poly.entity_id
_entity_poly.type
_entity_poly.pdbx_seq_one_letter_code
_entity_poly.pdbx_strand_id
1 'polypeptide(L)'
;MQDEARHIAFGVYLLSRLIVEHGDAVWEAIQNKMNEPLPYAPGVVQESFEPYKPNMPFWLQKEEFVQYAMEQCIRRERLLAHARRLTLEQLYQETGAAKAEAAELTRAMVQGYQGNLCLHHSFSLVGGSPQGGRNYESLSEMGWFGGCIVVNGVSRME
;
A
#
# COMPACT_ATOMS: atom_id res chain seq x y z
N MET A 1 -0.54 -8.16 1.19
CA MET A 1 -1.39 -7.73 0.05
C MET A 1 -0.66 -7.79 -1.31
N GLN A 2 0.38 -8.62 -1.47
CA GLN A 2 1.09 -8.74 -2.75
C GLN A 2 0.35 -9.67 -3.73
N ASP A 3 -0.39 -10.66 -3.22
CA ASP A 3 -1.12 -11.63 -4.05
C ASP A 3 -2.29 -10.99 -4.80
N GLU A 4 -3.10 -10.19 -4.10
CA GLU A 4 -4.24 -9.51 -4.73
C GLU A 4 -3.83 -8.51 -5.80
N ALA A 5 -2.68 -7.85 -5.64
CA ALA A 5 -2.14 -6.98 -6.67
C ALA A 5 -1.81 -7.77 -7.95
N ARG A 6 -1.25 -8.99 -7.82
CA ARG A 6 -0.99 -9.88 -8.96
C ARG A 6 -2.29 -10.37 -9.60
N HIS A 7 -3.30 -10.70 -8.81
CA HIS A 7 -4.61 -11.12 -9.31
C HIS A 7 -5.28 -10.01 -10.13
N ILE A 8 -5.32 -8.79 -9.60
CA ILE A 8 -5.89 -7.64 -10.30
C ILE A 8 -5.10 -7.33 -11.57
N ALA A 9 -3.77 -7.34 -11.51
CA ALA A 9 -2.93 -7.08 -12.67
C ALA A 9 -3.16 -8.11 -13.79
N PHE A 10 -3.23 -9.40 -13.44
CA PHE A 10 -3.54 -10.45 -14.41
C PHE A 10 -4.93 -10.29 -15.02
N GLY A 11 -5.94 -10.01 -14.20
CA GLY A 11 -7.31 -9.79 -14.66
C GLY A 11 -7.42 -8.62 -15.64
N VAL A 12 -6.80 -7.48 -15.31
CA VAL A 12 -6.77 -6.30 -16.20
C VAL A 12 -6.03 -6.62 -17.50
N TYR A 13 -4.85 -7.24 -17.43
CA TYR A 13 -4.09 -7.62 -18.63
C TYR A 13 -4.89 -8.55 -19.56
N LEU A 14 -5.52 -9.59 -18.99
CA LEU A 14 -6.29 -10.55 -19.77
C LEU A 14 -7.47 -9.89 -20.48
N LEU A 15 -8.25 -9.08 -19.76
CA LEU A 15 -9.39 -8.37 -20.33
C LEU A 15 -8.96 -7.36 -21.39
N SER A 16 -7.89 -6.59 -21.13
CA SER A 16 -7.31 -5.68 -22.12
C SER A 16 -6.88 -6.40 -23.40
N ARG A 17 -6.25 -7.57 -23.28
CA ARG A 17 -5.86 -8.38 -24.44
C ARG A 17 -7.09 -8.86 -25.22
N LEU A 18 -8.11 -9.37 -24.56
CA LEU A 18 -9.34 -9.81 -25.22
C LEU A 18 -10.05 -8.65 -25.94
N ILE A 19 -10.06 -7.45 -25.36
CA ILE A 19 -10.58 -6.24 -26.01
C ILE A 19 -9.79 -5.93 -27.29
N VAL A 20 -8.47 -5.98 -27.24
CA VAL A 20 -7.62 -5.73 -28.42
C VAL A 20 -7.79 -6.80 -29.50
N GLU A 21 -7.94 -8.07 -29.12
CA GLU A 21 -8.07 -9.19 -30.07
C GLU A 21 -9.46 -9.28 -30.73
N HIS A 22 -10.51 -8.89 -30.02
CA HIS A 22 -11.89 -9.12 -30.45
C HIS A 22 -12.76 -7.86 -30.58
N GLY A 23 -12.22 -6.69 -30.23
CA GLY A 23 -12.86 -5.39 -30.45
C GLY A 23 -14.10 -5.15 -29.59
N ASP A 24 -15.04 -4.39 -30.16
CA ASP A 24 -16.16 -3.79 -29.43
C ASP A 24 -17.13 -4.82 -28.81
N ALA A 25 -17.32 -5.98 -29.43
CA ALA A 25 -18.22 -7.01 -28.91
C ALA A 25 -17.78 -7.52 -27.52
N VAL A 26 -16.47 -7.70 -27.31
CA VAL A 26 -15.94 -8.09 -26.00
C VAL A 26 -15.98 -6.92 -25.02
N TRP A 27 -15.70 -5.71 -25.48
CA TRP A 27 -15.83 -4.51 -24.66
C TRP A 27 -17.25 -4.33 -24.10
N GLU A 28 -18.28 -4.48 -24.93
CA GLU A 28 -19.68 -4.38 -24.51
C GLU A 28 -20.03 -5.46 -23.48
N ALA A 29 -19.59 -6.70 -23.69
CA ALA A 29 -19.80 -7.78 -22.72
C ALA A 29 -19.14 -7.46 -21.36
N ILE A 30 -17.93 -6.91 -21.37
CA ILE A 30 -17.21 -6.49 -20.17
C ILE A 30 -17.95 -5.34 -19.47
N GLN A 31 -18.37 -4.31 -20.20
CA GLN A 31 -19.10 -3.17 -19.64
C GLN A 31 -20.42 -3.60 -19.00
N ASN A 32 -21.16 -4.48 -19.66
CA ASN A 32 -22.39 -5.04 -19.11
C ASN A 32 -22.11 -5.78 -17.80
N LYS A 33 -21.06 -6.60 -17.76
CA LYS A 33 -20.69 -7.35 -16.56
C LYS A 33 -20.14 -6.46 -15.43
N MET A 34 -19.46 -5.37 -15.77
CA MET A 34 -18.98 -4.39 -14.80
C MET A 34 -20.09 -3.53 -14.20
N ASN A 35 -21.15 -3.28 -14.97
CA ASN A 35 -22.29 -2.47 -14.50
C ASN A 35 -23.30 -3.28 -13.68
N GLU A 36 -23.39 -4.60 -13.90
CA GLU A 36 -24.30 -5.49 -13.19
C GLU A 36 -24.21 -5.42 -11.65
N PRO A 37 -23.03 -5.31 -11.01
CA PRO A 37 -22.93 -5.26 -9.55
C PRO A 37 -23.18 -3.86 -8.96
N LEU A 38 -23.12 -2.79 -9.76
CA LEU A 38 -23.20 -1.41 -9.26
C LEU A 38 -24.46 -1.11 -8.43
N PRO A 39 -25.65 -1.64 -8.76
CA PRO A 39 -26.86 -1.44 -7.94
C PRO A 39 -26.79 -2.09 -6.55
N TYR A 40 -25.99 -3.15 -6.39
CA TYR A 40 -25.98 -3.99 -5.18
C TYR A 40 -24.72 -3.78 -4.31
N ALA A 41 -23.59 -3.43 -4.92
CA ALA A 41 -22.31 -3.30 -4.23
C ALA A 41 -22.33 -2.29 -3.05
N PRO A 42 -23.00 -1.13 -3.13
CA PRO A 42 -23.13 -0.24 -1.97
C PRO A 42 -23.90 -0.85 -0.80
N GLY A 43 -24.83 -1.77 -1.07
CA GLY A 43 -25.60 -2.49 -0.05
C GLY A 43 -24.72 -3.34 0.85
N VAL A 44 -23.68 -3.97 0.29
CA VAL A 44 -22.70 -4.76 1.06
C VAL A 44 -21.97 -3.89 2.08
N VAL A 45 -21.62 -2.66 1.71
CA VAL A 45 -20.98 -1.71 2.63
C VAL A 45 -21.97 -1.30 3.72
N GLN A 46 -23.23 -1.02 3.37
CA GLN A 46 -24.26 -0.68 4.35
C GLN A 46 -24.46 -1.80 5.38
N GLU A 47 -24.61 -3.04 4.92
CA GLU A 47 -24.80 -4.23 5.78
C GLU A 47 -23.61 -4.44 6.73
N SER A 48 -22.39 -4.16 6.28
CA SER A 48 -21.18 -4.29 7.10
C SER A 48 -21.13 -3.26 8.25
N PHE A 49 -21.75 -2.09 8.08
CA PHE A 49 -21.73 -1.00 9.06
C PHE A 49 -22.93 -1.04 10.02
N GLU A 50 -24.03 -1.69 9.64
CA GLU A 50 -25.28 -1.76 10.41
C GLU A 50 -25.11 -2.25 11.86
N PRO A 51 -24.30 -3.30 12.14
CA PRO A 51 -24.13 -3.83 13.50
C PRO A 51 -23.47 -2.87 14.49
N TYR A 52 -22.81 -1.82 13.99
CA TYR A 52 -22.02 -0.87 14.80
C TYR A 52 -22.77 0.42 15.12
N LYS A 53 -24.07 0.52 14.82
CA LYS A 53 -24.87 1.70 15.20
C LYS A 53 -25.21 1.72 16.70
N PRO A 54 -25.20 2.89 17.38
CA PRO A 54 -24.84 4.22 16.86
C PRO A 54 -23.34 4.54 16.90
N ASN A 55 -22.52 3.70 17.55
CA ASN A 55 -21.12 4.01 17.86
C ASN A 55 -20.14 3.24 16.96
N MET A 56 -19.67 3.89 15.90
CA MET A 56 -18.69 3.31 14.97
C MET A 56 -17.27 3.26 15.58
N PRO A 57 -16.59 2.11 15.58
CA PRO A 57 -15.20 2.03 16.01
C PRO A 57 -14.24 2.62 14.95
N PHE A 58 -13.00 2.93 15.35
CA PHE A 58 -11.92 3.42 14.48
C PHE A 58 -12.22 4.68 13.66
N TRP A 59 -13.22 5.48 14.08
CA TRP A 59 -13.63 6.72 13.42
C TRP A 59 -14.02 6.56 11.94
N LEU A 60 -14.41 5.35 11.53
CA LEU A 60 -14.74 5.04 10.14
C LEU A 60 -16.00 5.78 9.68
N GLN A 61 -15.94 6.36 8.48
CA GLN A 61 -17.11 6.96 7.84
C GLN A 61 -17.57 6.04 6.72
N LYS A 62 -18.83 5.60 6.75
CA LYS A 62 -19.40 4.69 5.74
C LYS A 62 -19.25 5.26 4.32
N GLU A 63 -19.46 6.57 4.19
CA GLU A 63 -19.38 7.31 2.94
C GLU A 63 -18.00 7.22 2.30
N GLU A 64 -16.91 7.20 3.09
CA GLU A 64 -15.54 7.04 2.59
C GLU A 64 -15.33 5.65 1.96
N PHE A 65 -15.92 4.60 2.52
CA PHE A 65 -15.81 3.24 1.99
C PHE A 65 -16.59 3.08 0.68
N VAL A 66 -17.79 3.65 0.61
CA VAL A 66 -18.59 3.65 -0.62
C VAL A 66 -17.87 4.42 -1.72
N GLN A 67 -17.34 5.60 -1.40
CA GLN A 67 -16.59 6.43 -2.34
C GLN A 67 -15.32 5.71 -2.83
N TYR A 68 -14.54 5.12 -1.92
CA TYR A 68 -13.35 4.37 -2.28
C TYR A 68 -13.68 3.17 -3.19
N ALA A 69 -14.72 2.41 -2.87
CA ALA A 69 -15.15 1.28 -3.71
C ALA A 69 -15.56 1.72 -5.13
N MET A 70 -16.26 2.86 -5.24
CA MET A 70 -16.64 3.43 -6.53
C MET A 70 -15.41 3.86 -7.35
N GLU A 71 -14.46 4.54 -6.72
CA GLU A 71 -13.19 4.94 -7.36
C GLU A 71 -12.40 3.72 -7.86
N GLN A 72 -12.40 2.63 -7.09
CA GLN A 72 -11.80 1.37 -7.52
C GLN A 72 -12.45 0.81 -8.80
N CYS A 73 -13.78 0.86 -8.92
CA CYS A 73 -14.47 0.44 -10.15
C CYS A 73 -14.13 1.35 -11.34
N ILE A 74 -14.23 2.66 -11.16
CA ILE A 74 -13.94 3.65 -12.21
C ILE A 74 -12.50 3.54 -12.71
N ARG A 75 -11.53 3.31 -11.81
CA ARG A 75 -10.12 3.16 -12.22
C ARG A 75 -9.92 1.97 -13.16
N ARG A 76 -10.63 0.86 -12.91
CA ARG A 76 -10.56 -0.34 -13.75
C ARG A 76 -11.24 -0.12 -15.09
N GLU A 77 -12.40 0.55 -15.09
CA GLU A 77 -13.10 0.96 -16.33
C GLU A 77 -12.17 1.76 -17.24
N ARG A 78 -11.50 2.78 -16.71
CA ARG A 78 -10.58 3.64 -17.49
C ARG A 78 -9.42 2.88 -18.11
N LEU A 79 -8.84 1.92 -17.37
CA LEU A 79 -7.76 1.08 -17.88
C LEU A 79 -8.23 0.18 -19.02
N LEU A 80 -9.42 -0.41 -18.90
CA LEU A 80 -9.99 -1.26 -19.95
C LEU A 80 -10.42 -0.41 -21.16
N ALA A 81 -10.94 0.80 -20.95
CA ALA A 81 -11.27 1.75 -22.01
C ALA A 81 -10.03 2.23 -22.78
N HIS A 82 -8.89 2.36 -22.10
CA HIS A 82 -7.59 2.65 -22.75
C HIS A 82 -7.19 1.54 -23.71
N ALA A 83 -7.36 0.27 -23.32
CA ALA A 83 -6.98 -0.88 -24.14
C ALA A 83 -7.65 -0.89 -25.53
N ARG A 84 -8.85 -0.31 -25.68
CA ARG A 84 -9.56 -0.17 -26.97
C ARG A 84 -8.75 0.59 -28.03
N ARG A 85 -7.81 1.42 -27.61
CA ARG A 85 -6.98 2.28 -28.47
C ARG A 85 -5.60 1.70 -28.75
N LEU A 86 -5.31 0.52 -28.21
CA LEU A 86 -4.01 -0.13 -28.34
C LEU A 86 -4.02 -1.21 -29.42
N THR A 87 -2.87 -1.40 -30.03
CA THR A 87 -2.53 -2.64 -30.74
C THR A 87 -2.00 -3.69 -29.76
N LEU A 88 -1.98 -4.96 -30.17
CA LEU A 88 -1.49 -6.06 -29.33
C LEU A 88 -0.01 -5.86 -28.94
N GLU A 89 0.79 -5.37 -29.88
CA GLU A 89 2.20 -5.05 -29.63
C GLU A 89 2.33 -3.93 -28.59
N GLN A 90 1.57 -2.85 -28.72
CA GLN A 90 1.60 -1.75 -27.74
C GLN A 90 1.18 -2.22 -26.34
N LEU A 91 0.15 -3.07 -26.24
CA LEU A 91 -0.27 -3.64 -24.97
C LEU A 91 0.85 -4.45 -24.32
N TYR A 92 1.60 -5.24 -25.09
CA TYR A 92 2.73 -6.02 -24.58
C TYR A 92 3.88 -5.11 -24.14
N GLN A 93 4.19 -4.05 -24.90
CA GLN A 93 5.20 -3.08 -24.53
C GLN A 93 4.84 -2.34 -23.23
N GLU A 94 3.61 -1.84 -23.11
CA GLU A 94 3.13 -1.14 -21.90
C GLU A 94 3.16 -2.07 -20.67
N THR A 95 2.69 -3.32 -20.82
CA THR A 95 2.69 -4.30 -19.73
C THR A 95 4.10 -4.69 -19.32
N GLY A 96 5.01 -4.86 -20.29
CA GLY A 96 6.41 -5.16 -20.06
C GLY A 96 7.13 -4.02 -19.34
N ALA A 97 6.92 -2.78 -19.77
CA ALA A 97 7.46 -1.58 -19.14
C ALA A 97 6.97 -1.42 -17.71
N ALA A 98 5.66 -1.56 -17.45
CA ALA A 98 5.09 -1.47 -16.12
C ALA A 98 5.66 -2.56 -15.17
N LYS A 99 5.87 -3.78 -15.67
CA LYS A 99 6.51 -4.86 -14.90
C LYS A 99 7.97 -4.55 -14.58
N ALA A 100 8.71 -3.96 -15.52
CA ALA A 100 10.11 -3.60 -15.33
C ALA A 100 10.26 -2.46 -14.29
N GLU A 101 9.45 -1.42 -14.41
CA GLU A 101 9.41 -0.29 -13.47
C GLU A 101 9.07 -0.76 -12.05
N ALA A 102 8.03 -1.59 -11.89
CA ALA A 102 7.67 -2.15 -10.60
C ALA A 102 8.79 -3.00 -9.98
N ALA A 103 9.53 -3.76 -10.80
CA ALA A 103 10.68 -4.54 -10.34
C ALA A 103 11.85 -3.64 -9.92
N GLU A 104 12.08 -2.54 -10.62
CA GLU A 104 13.11 -1.55 -10.28
C GLU A 104 12.79 -0.83 -8.96
N LEU A 105 11.56 -0.36 -8.79
CA LEU A 105 11.10 0.24 -7.52
C LEU A 105 11.25 -0.73 -6.35
N THR A 106 10.88 -1.99 -6.56
CA THR A 106 11.05 -3.04 -5.53
C THR A 106 12.52 -3.23 -5.17
N ARG A 107 13.42 -3.28 -6.17
CA ARG A 107 14.87 -3.39 -5.92
C ARG A 107 15.41 -2.17 -5.17
N ALA A 108 15.01 -0.95 -5.58
CA ALA A 108 15.44 0.28 -4.95
C ALA A 108 15.00 0.36 -3.47
N MET A 109 13.75 -0.02 -3.18
CA MET A 109 13.25 -0.08 -1.80
C MET A 109 14.03 -1.09 -0.94
N VAL A 110 14.35 -2.28 -1.47
CA VAL A 110 15.11 -3.30 -0.74
C VAL A 110 16.55 -2.84 -0.48
N GLN A 111 17.22 -2.25 -1.48
CA GLN A 111 18.59 -1.75 -1.33
C GLN A 111 18.67 -0.57 -0.36
N GLY A 112 17.71 0.37 -0.41
CA GLY A 112 17.62 1.48 0.54
C GLY A 112 17.39 1.02 1.98
N TYR A 113 16.65 -0.08 2.18
CA TYR A 113 16.47 -0.68 3.50
C TYR A 113 17.75 -1.38 4.01
N GLN A 114 18.48 -2.07 3.14
CA GLN A 114 19.72 -2.77 3.51
C GLN A 114 20.89 -1.80 3.84
N GLY A 115 20.97 -0.65 3.17
CA GLY A 115 21.96 0.38 3.48
C GLY A 115 21.82 0.97 4.90
N ASN A 116 20.59 1.06 5.43
CA ASN A 116 20.33 1.54 6.79
C ASN A 116 20.60 0.49 7.88
N LEU A 117 20.54 -0.81 7.58
CA LEU A 117 20.85 -1.87 8.55
C LEU A 117 22.37 -2.01 8.79
N CYS A 118 23.21 -1.79 7.78
CA CYS A 118 24.67 -1.92 7.90
C CYS A 118 25.34 -0.84 8.77
N LEU A 119 24.63 0.25 9.09
CA LEU A 119 25.16 1.32 9.95
C LEU A 119 24.94 1.08 11.45
N HIS A 120 24.21 0.02 11.85
CA HIS A 120 23.83 -0.23 13.24
C HIS A 120 24.51 -1.45 13.92
N HIS A 121 25.50 -2.07 13.29
CA HIS A 121 26.26 -3.19 13.87
C HIS A 121 27.77 -2.90 13.95
N SER A 122 28.11 -1.98 14.85
CA SER A 122 29.43 -1.93 15.50
C SER A 122 29.22 -1.97 17.02
N PHE A 123 28.72 -3.10 17.53
CA PHE A 123 28.64 -3.34 18.97
C PHE A 123 29.90 -4.12 19.40
N SER A 124 30.95 -3.39 19.81
CA SER A 124 32.13 -3.99 20.44
C SER A 124 31.79 -4.46 21.85
N LEU A 125 31.84 -5.77 22.07
CA LEU A 125 31.78 -6.37 23.39
C LEU A 125 33.08 -6.10 24.15
N VAL A 126 33.10 -5.07 25.00
CA VAL A 126 34.09 -4.98 26.09
C VAL A 126 33.48 -5.64 27.31
N GLY A 127 34.10 -6.73 27.75
CA GLY A 127 33.66 -7.51 28.91
C GLY A 127 33.78 -6.74 30.22
N GLY A 128 32.73 -6.84 31.04
CA GLY A 128 32.71 -6.39 32.43
C GLY A 128 31.64 -7.15 33.21
N SER A 129 32.07 -7.86 34.27
CA SER A 129 31.27 -8.77 35.11
C SER A 129 30.10 -8.11 35.87
N PRO A 130 29.13 -8.90 36.37
CA PRO A 130 27.86 -8.41 36.90
C PRO A 130 27.92 -8.19 38.41
N GLN A 131 27.50 -7.03 38.91
CA GLN A 131 27.00 -6.89 40.29
C GLN A 131 25.86 -5.87 40.38
N GLY A 132 24.78 -6.31 41.05
CA GLY A 132 24.04 -5.46 42.00
C GLY A 132 22.73 -4.83 41.52
N GLY A 133 21.62 -5.34 42.08
CA GLY A 133 20.52 -4.49 42.57
C GLY A 133 19.43 -4.07 41.59
N ARG A 134 18.34 -4.84 41.55
CA ARG A 134 17.03 -4.35 41.04
C ARG A 134 16.37 -3.50 42.12
N ASN A 135 16.06 -2.25 41.81
CA ASN A 135 14.99 -1.49 42.46
C ASN A 135 14.14 -0.84 41.37
N TYR A 136 12.83 -1.08 41.44
CA TYR A 136 11.81 -0.55 40.55
C TYR A 136 11.11 0.58 41.30
N GLU A 137 11.44 1.84 41.01
CA GLU A 137 10.64 2.98 41.49
C GLU A 137 10.53 4.06 40.39
N SER A 138 9.29 4.58 40.30
CA SER A 138 8.83 5.85 39.71
C SER A 138 9.10 6.16 38.22
N LEU A 139 8.16 5.73 37.37
CA LEU A 139 7.82 6.47 36.15
C LEU A 139 6.79 7.55 36.50
N SER A 140 7.28 8.71 36.91
CA SER A 140 6.50 9.95 36.90
C SER A 140 7.32 11.02 36.22
N GLU A 141 6.71 11.62 35.20
CA GLU A 141 7.13 12.85 34.54
C GLU A 141 8.34 12.73 33.60
N MET A 142 8.07 12.80 32.28
CA MET A 142 8.74 13.77 31.41
C MET A 142 8.10 13.75 30.02
N GLY A 143 7.63 14.93 29.62
CA GLY A 143 6.87 15.18 28.41
C GLY A 143 7.69 15.08 27.13
N TRP A 144 6.96 14.90 26.04
CA TRP A 144 7.45 14.98 24.67
C TRP A 144 7.76 16.44 24.33
N PHE A 145 9.03 16.77 24.18
CA PHE A 145 9.45 17.96 23.43
C PHE A 145 10.51 17.59 22.40
N GLY A 146 10.36 18.20 21.23
CA GLY A 146 10.94 17.78 19.97
C GLY A 146 12.47 17.82 19.90
N GLY A 147 12.94 16.96 19.00
CA GLY A 147 14.23 16.98 18.30
C GLY A 147 15.30 17.95 18.78
N CYS A 148 16.31 17.40 19.46
CA CYS A 148 17.74 17.54 19.17
C CYS A 148 18.55 16.90 20.30
N ILE A 149 19.38 15.90 19.97
CA ILE A 149 20.38 15.36 20.91
C ILE A 149 21.57 16.31 20.86
N VAL A 150 21.79 17.07 21.94
CA VAL A 150 23.04 17.80 22.16
C VAL A 150 24.04 16.83 22.77
N VAL A 151 25.05 16.45 21.99
CA VAL A 151 26.19 15.67 22.49
C VAL A 151 27.17 16.65 23.14
N ASN A 152 27.44 16.45 24.43
CA ASN A 152 28.32 17.29 25.24
C ASN A 152 29.71 17.44 24.60
N GLY A 153 30.01 18.66 24.14
CA GLY A 153 31.37 19.12 23.86
C GLY A 153 32.11 19.36 25.17
N VAL A 154 33.22 18.66 25.35
CA VAL A 154 34.22 18.94 26.38
C VAL A 154 34.88 20.28 26.08
N SER A 155 34.81 21.23 27.01
CA SER A 155 35.86 22.24 27.20
C SER A 155 35.92 22.67 28.67
N ARG A 156 37.03 22.22 29.25
CA ARG A 156 37.68 22.45 30.54
C ARG A 156 37.61 23.90 31.07
N MET A 157 37.37 24.04 32.39
CA MET A 157 37.72 25.23 33.19
C MET A 157 39.15 25.09 33.72
N GLU A 158 39.89 26.20 33.68
CA GLU A 158 41.21 26.52 34.30
C GLU A 158 42.41 25.57 34.08
#